data_AF-A0A919WUB0-F1
#
_entry.id   AF-A0A919WUB0-F1
#
_cell.length_a   1.000
_cell.length_b   1.000
_cell.length_c   1.000
_cell.angle_alpha   90.00
_cell.angle_beta   90.00
_cell.angle_gamma   90.00
#
_symmetry.space_group_name_H-M   'P 1'
#
loop_
_entity.id
_entity.type
_entity.pdbx_description
1 polymer ?
#
loop_
_entity_poly.entity_id
_entity_poly.type
_entity_poly.pdbx_seq_one_letter_code
_entity_poly.pdbx_strand_id
1 'polypeptide(L)'
;MLTLMKLELRKHNIRTYLISASTLFVIMLGFIYLFAYVPKFDPNDSDLYLFAGYNNIIPLFGVINMTVFCVLAAVMYSRFVIEEYTGKRVIRLFSYPIKRGRVFFSKVMVVSLFTIIAMIVCNTLIFSIFGLSETFTPLVDERITSAFIMESVKTTLMMSISAAGLSSIAMGIGFIQKSIPTTIISAVLLCSLFCNIVAGSLASSNVPVILSMTLATLCGFAVIGLVMKKINRMEA
;
A
#
# COMPACT_ATOMS: atom_id res chain seq x y z
N MET A 1 22.92 1.79 9.50
CA MET A 1 21.48 1.76 9.13
C MET A 1 21.03 0.35 8.76
N LEU A 2 21.66 -0.31 7.78
CA LEU A 2 21.31 -1.69 7.38
C LEU A 2 21.36 -2.72 8.51
N THR A 3 22.32 -2.60 9.44
CA THR A 3 22.41 -3.44 10.64
C THR A 3 21.20 -3.29 11.57
N LEU A 4 20.70 -2.07 11.76
CA LEU A 4 19.48 -1.79 12.54
C LEU A 4 18.24 -2.36 11.85
N MET A 5 18.14 -2.19 10.52
CA MET A 5 17.04 -2.78 9.75
C MET A 5 17.04 -4.32 9.87
N LYS A 6 18.20 -4.97 9.74
CA LYS A 6 18.34 -6.42 9.89
C LYS A 6 17.96 -6.90 11.30
N LEU A 7 18.28 -6.11 12.33
CA LEU A 7 17.88 -6.41 13.71
C LEU A 7 16.37 -6.30 13.90
N GLU A 8 15.71 -5.28 13.35
CA GLU A 8 14.25 -5.17 13.43
C GLU A 8 13.52 -6.25 12.64
N LEU A 9 14.08 -6.64 11.49
CA LEU A 9 13.61 -7.80 10.74
C LEU A 9 13.71 -9.11 11.55
N ARG A 10 14.73 -9.27 12.40
CA ARG A 10 14.90 -10.46 13.24
C ARG A 10 14.05 -10.42 14.51
N LYS A 11 13.86 -9.23 15.07
CA LYS A 11 13.12 -8.99 16.31
C LYS A 11 11.61 -9.19 16.12
N HIS A 12 11.08 -8.85 14.95
CA HIS A 12 9.68 -9.07 14.63
C HIS A 12 9.51 -10.31 13.76
N ASN A 13 8.53 -11.17 14.05
CA ASN A 13 8.24 -12.38 13.26
C ASN A 13 7.69 -11.99 11.88
N ILE A 14 8.56 -11.60 10.93
CA ILE A 14 8.17 -11.23 9.55
C ILE A 14 7.38 -12.34 8.87
N ARG A 15 7.63 -13.60 9.26
CA ARG A 15 6.88 -14.76 8.76
C ARG A 15 5.37 -14.53 8.84
N THR A 16 4.86 -13.93 9.91
CA THR A 16 3.42 -13.64 10.04
C THR A 16 2.95 -12.66 8.97
N TYR A 17 3.70 -11.59 8.71
CA TYR A 17 3.37 -10.62 7.66
C TYR A 17 3.54 -11.17 6.24
N LEU A 18 4.50 -12.08 6.05
CA LEU A 18 4.69 -12.79 4.79
C LEU A 18 3.51 -13.74 4.51
N ILE A 19 3.04 -14.46 5.53
CA ILE A 19 1.83 -15.29 5.44
C ILE A 19 0.63 -14.41 5.11
N SER A 20 0.46 -13.27 5.80
CA SER A 20 -0.61 -12.32 5.49
C SER A 20 -0.53 -11.82 4.05
N ALA A 21 0.66 -11.43 3.55
CA ALA A 21 0.85 -11.03 2.16
C ALA A 21 0.49 -12.16 1.17
N SER A 22 0.84 -13.40 1.49
CA SER A 22 0.48 -14.58 0.67
C SER A 22 -1.03 -14.82 0.65
N THR A 23 -1.73 -14.64 1.78
CA THR A 23 -3.19 -14.74 1.82
C THR A 23 -3.83 -13.64 0.99
N LEU A 24 -3.31 -12.40 1.09
CA LEU A 24 -3.79 -11.27 0.29
C LEU A 24 -3.61 -11.50 -1.20
N PHE A 25 -2.49 -12.11 -1.61
CA PHE A 25 -2.27 -12.51 -3.00
C PHE A 25 -3.37 -13.44 -3.53
N VAL A 26 -3.74 -14.48 -2.78
CA VAL A 26 -4.80 -15.42 -3.20
C VAL A 26 -6.15 -14.71 -3.33
N ILE A 27 -6.47 -13.82 -2.38
CA ILE A 27 -7.72 -13.04 -2.42
C ILE A 27 -7.73 -12.10 -3.64
N MET A 28 -6.64 -11.38 -3.88
CA MET A 28 -6.53 -10.43 -4.99
C MET A 28 -6.56 -11.11 -6.36
N LEU A 29 -6.02 -12.32 -6.45
CA LEU A 29 -6.15 -13.16 -7.64
C LEU A 29 -7.62 -13.48 -7.92
N GLY A 30 -8.44 -13.77 -6.90
CA GLY A 30 -9.88 -13.92 -7.06
C GLY A 30 -10.57 -12.64 -7.57
N PHE A 31 -10.18 -11.47 -7.05
CA PHE A 31 -10.76 -10.18 -7.46
C PHE A 31 -10.48 -9.83 -8.93
N ILE A 32 -9.29 -10.11 -9.45
CA ILE A 32 -8.99 -9.79 -10.85
C ILE A 32 -9.81 -10.67 -11.82
N TYR A 33 -10.03 -11.94 -11.49
CA TYR A 33 -10.92 -12.81 -12.28
C TYR A 33 -12.39 -12.39 -12.17
N LEU A 34 -12.82 -11.94 -10.99
CA LEU A 34 -14.15 -11.38 -10.81
C LEU A 34 -14.35 -10.17 -11.73
N PHE A 35 -13.40 -9.23 -11.77
CA PHE A 35 -13.48 -8.07 -12.67
C PHE A 35 -13.44 -8.44 -14.15
N ALA A 36 -12.70 -9.47 -14.54
CA ALA A 36 -12.71 -9.95 -15.92
C ALA A 36 -14.03 -10.66 -16.30
N TYR A 37 -14.76 -11.22 -15.33
CA TYR A 37 -16.01 -11.96 -15.59
C TYR A 37 -17.26 -11.08 -15.51
N VAL A 38 -17.27 -10.04 -14.67
CA VAL A 38 -18.42 -9.12 -14.47
C VAL A 38 -19.02 -8.60 -15.79
N PRO A 39 -18.23 -8.15 -16.80
CA PRO A 39 -18.78 -7.64 -18.06
C PRO A 39 -19.61 -8.67 -18.87
N LYS A 40 -19.49 -9.97 -18.59
CA LYS A 40 -20.20 -11.04 -19.31
C LYS A 40 -21.61 -11.32 -18.78
N PHE A 41 -21.98 -10.78 -17.62
CA PHE A 41 -23.30 -11.03 -17.02
C PHE A 41 -24.42 -10.18 -17.65
N ASP A 42 -24.19 -8.90 -17.93
CA ASP A 42 -25.18 -8.01 -18.57
C ASP A 42 -24.52 -7.02 -19.55
N PRO A 43 -24.50 -7.30 -20.86
CA PRO A 43 -23.83 -6.47 -21.86
C PRO A 43 -24.41 -5.05 -22.07
N ASN A 44 -25.58 -4.76 -21.50
CA ASN A 44 -26.37 -3.55 -21.80
C ASN A 44 -26.42 -2.52 -20.66
N ASP A 45 -25.77 -2.80 -19.52
CA ASP A 45 -25.72 -1.85 -18.40
C ASP A 45 -24.59 -0.82 -18.60
N SER A 46 -24.94 0.46 -18.52
CA SER A 46 -24.00 1.58 -18.64
C SER A 46 -22.91 1.57 -17.55
N ASP A 47 -23.20 0.96 -16.40
CA ASP A 47 -22.27 0.86 -15.27
C ASP A 47 -21.26 -0.27 -15.46
N LEU A 48 -21.59 -1.28 -16.28
CA LEU A 48 -20.67 -2.38 -16.63
C LEU A 48 -19.59 -1.95 -17.63
N TYR A 49 -19.78 -0.83 -18.34
CA TYR A 49 -18.73 -0.22 -19.17
C TYR A 49 -17.50 0.23 -18.35
N LEU A 50 -17.65 0.47 -17.04
CA LEU A 50 -16.52 0.76 -16.15
C LEU A 50 -15.62 -0.46 -15.93
N PHE A 51 -16.13 -1.67 -16.15
CA PHE A 51 -15.38 -2.92 -16.10
C PHE A 51 -15.05 -3.46 -17.50
N ALA A 52 -15.59 -2.83 -18.56
CA ALA A 52 -15.30 -3.19 -19.93
C ALA A 52 -13.94 -2.60 -20.36
N GLY A 53 -13.02 -3.49 -20.74
CA GLY A 53 -11.73 -3.11 -21.28
C GLY A 53 -10.61 -3.06 -20.25
N TYR A 54 -9.43 -3.44 -20.72
CA TYR A 54 -8.20 -3.54 -19.95
C TYR A 54 -7.76 -2.22 -19.28
N ASN A 55 -8.04 -1.10 -19.94
CA ASN A 55 -7.66 0.24 -19.48
C ASN A 55 -8.33 0.63 -18.16
N ASN A 56 -9.51 0.10 -17.85
CA ASN A 56 -10.23 0.42 -16.61
C ASN A 56 -10.02 -0.65 -15.53
N ILE A 57 -9.85 -1.92 -15.90
CA ILE A 57 -9.62 -3.02 -14.94
C ILE A 57 -8.30 -2.83 -14.18
N ILE A 58 -7.21 -2.45 -14.87
CA ILE A 58 -5.89 -2.26 -14.24
C ILE A 58 -5.93 -1.19 -13.12
N PRO A 59 -6.34 0.07 -13.37
CA PRO A 59 -6.32 1.09 -12.34
C PRO A 59 -7.27 0.74 -11.19
N LEU A 60 -8.43 0.14 -11.47
CA LEU A 60 -9.39 -0.25 -10.45
C LEU A 60 -8.86 -1.37 -9.55
N PHE A 61 -8.26 -2.41 -10.15
CA PHE A 61 -7.54 -3.44 -9.42
C PHE A 61 -6.35 -2.86 -8.61
N GLY A 62 -5.58 -1.95 -9.23
CA GLY A 62 -4.45 -1.29 -8.60
C GLY A 62 -4.81 -0.52 -7.34
N VAL A 63 -5.96 0.17 -7.34
CA VAL A 63 -6.49 0.93 -6.19
C VAL A 63 -6.92 0.02 -5.05
N ILE A 64 -7.60 -1.08 -5.37
CA ILE A 64 -8.03 -2.06 -4.37
C ILE A 64 -6.81 -2.71 -3.74
N ASN A 65 -5.83 -3.10 -4.57
CA ASN A 65 -4.61 -3.69 -4.05
C ASN A 65 -3.79 -2.68 -3.23
N MET A 66 -3.69 -1.42 -3.67
CA MET A 66 -3.10 -0.33 -2.89
C MET A 66 -3.73 -0.21 -1.50
N THR A 67 -5.06 -0.24 -1.42
CA THR A 67 -5.81 -0.09 -0.17
C THR A 67 -5.47 -1.20 0.80
N VAL A 68 -5.48 -2.45 0.32
CA VAL A 68 -5.20 -3.62 1.15
C VAL A 68 -3.75 -3.65 1.64
N PHE A 69 -2.78 -3.35 0.78
CA PHE A 69 -1.38 -3.23 1.20
C PHE A 69 -1.13 -2.02 2.13
N CYS A 70 -1.88 -0.93 1.96
CA CYS A 70 -1.82 0.22 2.86
C CYS A 70 -2.36 -0.13 4.26
N VAL A 71 -3.44 -0.91 4.35
CA VAL A 71 -3.96 -1.41 5.65
C VAL A 71 -2.95 -2.37 6.29
N LEU A 72 -2.34 -3.28 5.52
CA LEU A 72 -1.27 -4.15 6.02
C LEU A 72 -0.10 -3.34 6.58
N ALA A 73 0.32 -2.29 5.85
CA ALA A 73 1.35 -1.36 6.29
C ALA A 73 0.97 -0.64 7.59
N ALA A 74 -0.28 -0.19 7.73
CA ALA A 74 -0.78 0.46 8.95
C ALA A 74 -0.76 -0.49 10.16
N VAL A 75 -1.07 -1.78 9.95
CA VAL A 75 -0.94 -2.82 10.99
C VAL A 75 0.53 -3.04 11.39
N MET A 76 1.45 -3.02 10.43
CA MET A 76 2.89 -3.08 10.72
C MET A 76 3.37 -1.85 11.49
N TYR A 77 2.97 -0.65 11.06
CA TYR A 77 3.33 0.60 11.74
C TYR A 77 2.81 0.67 13.17
N SER A 78 1.58 0.23 13.41
CA SER A 78 1.01 0.23 14.76
C SER A 78 1.76 -0.70 15.72
N ARG A 79 2.26 -1.85 15.24
CA ARG A 79 3.09 -2.76 16.04
C ARG A 79 4.54 -2.26 16.19
N PHE A 80 5.18 -1.81 15.13
CA PHE A 80 6.63 -1.52 15.13
C PHE A 80 6.94 -0.15 15.74
N VAL A 81 6.03 0.81 15.54
CA VAL A 81 6.19 2.20 15.96
C VAL A 81 5.30 2.49 17.17
N ILE A 82 3.99 2.36 17.04
CA ILE A 82 3.08 2.90 18.07
C ILE A 82 3.21 2.12 19.38
N GLU A 83 3.17 0.79 19.34
CA GLU A 83 3.31 -0.06 20.53
C GLU A 83 4.65 0.15 21.28
N GLU A 84 5.74 0.39 20.55
CA GLU A 84 7.06 0.62 21.17
C GLU A 84 7.25 2.04 21.72
N TYR A 85 6.64 3.06 21.11
CA TYR A 85 6.81 4.47 21.48
C TYR A 85 5.74 5.01 22.42
N THR A 86 4.64 4.29 22.67
CA THR A 86 3.53 4.76 23.53
C THR A 86 3.19 3.86 24.71
N GLY A 87 3.94 2.77 24.93
CA GLY A 87 3.74 1.83 26.04
C GLY A 87 4.89 1.76 27.06
N LYS A 88 4.83 0.75 27.95
CA LYS A 88 5.84 0.47 28.99
C LYS A 88 7.23 0.10 28.44
N ARG A 89 7.36 -0.11 27.12
CA ARG A 89 8.61 -0.44 26.42
C ARG A 89 9.45 0.80 26.06
N VAL A 90 8.88 1.99 26.20
CA VAL A 90 9.58 3.27 25.96
C VAL A 90 10.84 3.40 26.82
N ILE A 91 10.80 2.91 28.06
CA ILE A 91 11.94 2.94 28.99
C ILE A 91 13.14 2.16 28.43
N ARG A 92 12.90 0.99 27.81
CA ARG A 92 13.96 0.20 27.17
C ARG A 92 14.52 0.87 25.91
N LEU A 93 13.66 1.55 25.14
CA LEU A 93 14.11 2.34 23.98
C LEU A 93 14.97 3.53 24.40
N PHE A 94 14.68 4.11 25.56
CA PHE A 94 15.40 5.26 26.12
C PHE A 94 16.76 4.92 26.75
N SER A 95 17.00 3.65 27.11
CA SER A 95 18.31 3.18 27.56
C SER A 95 19.30 2.90 26.43
N TYR A 96 18.88 2.94 25.15
CA TYR A 96 19.80 2.71 24.03
C TYR A 96 20.75 3.90 23.84
N PRO A 97 22.07 3.67 23.69
CA PRO A 97 23.07 4.72 23.44
C PRO A 97 23.06 5.24 21.99
N ILE A 98 21.92 5.17 21.29
CA ILE A 98 21.76 5.52 19.87
C ILE A 98 20.67 6.59 19.75
N LYS A 99 20.91 7.63 18.93
CA LYS A 99 19.93 8.70 18.64
C LYS A 99 18.58 8.09 18.18
N ARG A 100 17.48 8.38 18.90
CA ARG A 100 16.16 7.74 18.70
C ARG A 100 15.54 8.08 17.36
N GLY A 101 15.85 9.26 16.81
CA GLY A 101 15.47 9.65 15.45
C GLY A 101 16.00 8.68 14.38
N ARG A 102 17.21 8.13 14.54
CA ARG A 102 17.76 7.14 13.59
C ARG A 102 17.08 5.78 13.70
N VAL A 103 16.73 5.37 14.93
CA VAL A 103 15.99 4.12 15.17
C VAL A 103 14.59 4.22 14.58
N PHE A 104 13.89 5.32 14.83
CA PHE A 104 12.59 5.60 14.23
C PHE A 104 12.65 5.54 12.70
N PHE A 105 13.60 6.25 12.09
CA PHE A 105 13.76 6.27 10.64
C PHE A 105 14.04 4.88 10.06
N SER A 106 14.86 4.07 10.74
CA SER A 106 15.09 2.68 10.29
C SER A 106 13.84 1.82 10.29
N LYS A 107 12.94 2.00 11.27
CA LYS A 107 11.67 1.27 11.33
C LYS A 107 10.72 1.68 10.22
N VAL A 108 10.60 2.99 9.99
CA VAL A 108 9.78 3.52 8.91
C VAL A 108 10.26 2.99 7.56
N MET A 109 11.58 2.99 7.34
CA MET A 109 12.16 2.43 6.12
C MET A 109 11.92 0.93 5.96
N VAL A 110 11.99 0.14 7.04
CA VAL A 110 11.71 -1.31 6.95
C VAL A 110 10.27 -1.56 6.54
N VAL A 111 9.31 -0.86 7.15
CA VAL A 111 7.88 -1.05 6.84
C VAL A 111 7.57 -0.58 5.42
N SER A 112 8.04 0.60 5.01
CA SER A 112 7.77 1.14 3.68
C SER A 112 8.42 0.30 2.57
N LEU A 113 9.66 -0.15 2.74
CA LEU A 113 10.32 -1.03 1.77
C LEU A 113 9.61 -2.37 1.69
N PHE A 114 9.23 -2.96 2.83
CA PHE A 114 8.50 -4.23 2.85
C PHE A 114 7.19 -4.10 2.08
N THR A 115 6.43 -3.02 2.28
CA THR A 115 5.12 -2.84 1.62
C THR A 115 5.26 -2.61 0.13
N ILE A 116 6.24 -1.82 -0.31
CA ILE A 116 6.52 -1.59 -1.73
C ILE A 116 6.93 -2.90 -2.41
N ILE A 117 7.90 -3.61 -1.84
CA ILE A 117 8.40 -4.87 -2.42
C ILE A 117 7.29 -5.92 -2.44
N ALA A 118 6.56 -6.11 -1.34
CA ALA A 118 5.48 -7.08 -1.26
C ALA A 118 4.38 -6.81 -2.29
N MET A 119 3.98 -5.54 -2.46
CA MET A 119 2.97 -5.16 -3.44
C MET A 119 3.45 -5.37 -4.88
N ILE A 120 4.70 -5.01 -5.21
CA ILE A 120 5.28 -5.25 -6.54
C ILE A 120 5.33 -6.75 -6.84
N VAL A 121 5.81 -7.57 -5.90
CA VAL A 121 5.89 -9.03 -6.07
C VAL A 121 4.49 -9.63 -6.23
N CYS A 122 3.51 -9.20 -5.43
CA CYS A 122 2.15 -9.71 -5.56
C CYS A 122 1.52 -9.30 -6.89
N ASN A 123 1.63 -8.04 -7.32
CA ASN A 123 1.08 -7.60 -8.60
C ASN A 123 1.74 -8.31 -9.79
N THR A 124 3.06 -8.45 -9.79
CA THR A 124 3.78 -9.15 -10.86
C THR A 124 3.33 -10.61 -10.98
N LEU A 125 3.16 -11.31 -9.85
CA LEU A 125 2.63 -12.67 -9.85
C LEU A 125 1.17 -12.74 -10.34
N ILE A 126 0.30 -11.83 -9.88
CA ILE A 126 -1.11 -11.80 -10.28
C ILE A 126 -1.24 -11.54 -11.78
N PHE A 127 -0.58 -10.51 -12.31
CA PHE A 127 -0.63 -10.21 -13.73
C PHE A 127 0.02 -11.30 -14.58
N SER A 128 1.06 -11.97 -14.09
CA SER A 128 1.65 -13.11 -14.80
C SER A 128 0.69 -14.29 -14.90
N ILE A 129 -0.04 -14.64 -13.82
CA ILE A 129 -1.01 -15.74 -13.82
C ILE A 129 -2.21 -15.38 -14.69
N PHE A 130 -2.68 -14.13 -14.59
CA PHE A 130 -3.79 -13.63 -15.38
C PHE A 130 -3.44 -13.63 -16.88
N GLY A 131 -2.29 -13.09 -17.27
CA GLY A 131 -1.83 -13.09 -18.66
C GLY A 131 -1.59 -14.50 -19.22
N LEU A 132 -1.10 -15.45 -18.40
CA LEU A 132 -1.03 -16.86 -18.80
C LEU A 132 -2.43 -17.44 -19.06
N SER A 133 -3.40 -17.15 -18.19
CA SER A 133 -4.76 -17.70 -18.30
C SER A 133 -5.51 -17.15 -19.51
N GLU A 134 -5.23 -15.91 -19.92
CA GLU A 134 -5.78 -15.34 -21.15
C GLU A 134 -5.28 -16.02 -22.43
N THR A 135 -4.10 -16.63 -22.42
CA THR A 135 -3.61 -17.39 -23.58
C THR A 135 -4.34 -18.72 -23.78
N PHE A 136 -4.86 -19.33 -22.70
CA PHE A 136 -5.64 -20.57 -22.76
C PHE A 136 -7.14 -20.32 -22.90
N THR A 137 -7.67 -19.30 -22.23
CA THR A 137 -9.08 -18.90 -22.30
C THR A 137 -9.16 -17.38 -22.44
N PRO A 138 -9.36 -16.83 -23.65
CA PRO A 138 -9.52 -15.39 -23.83
C PRO A 138 -10.81 -14.96 -23.12
N LEU A 139 -10.66 -14.36 -21.95
CA LEU A 139 -11.77 -13.83 -21.15
C LEU A 139 -12.14 -12.41 -21.58
N VAL A 140 -11.20 -11.68 -22.17
CA VAL A 140 -11.36 -10.31 -22.68
C VAL A 140 -10.97 -10.31 -24.16
N ASP A 141 -11.75 -9.60 -24.99
CA ASP A 141 -11.63 -9.62 -26.47
C ASP A 141 -10.47 -8.79 -27.04
N GLU A 142 -9.60 -8.24 -26.18
CA GLU A 142 -8.45 -7.42 -26.57
C GLU A 142 -7.14 -8.23 -26.53
N ARG A 143 -6.22 -7.95 -27.46
CA ARG A 143 -4.91 -8.61 -27.49
C ARG A 143 -3.97 -7.98 -26.46
N ILE A 144 -3.34 -8.81 -25.62
CA ILE A 144 -2.23 -8.40 -24.74
C ILE A 144 -1.13 -7.77 -25.61
N THR A 145 -1.08 -6.43 -25.62
CA THR A 145 -0.08 -5.66 -26.35
C THR A 145 1.07 -5.28 -25.41
N SER A 146 2.30 -5.15 -25.91
CA SER A 146 3.46 -4.75 -25.09
C SER A 146 3.27 -3.42 -24.35
N ALA A 147 2.44 -2.52 -24.89
CA ALA A 147 2.02 -1.27 -24.25
C ALA A 147 1.20 -1.50 -22.96
N PHE A 148 0.35 -2.53 -22.92
CA PHE A 148 -0.49 -2.88 -21.76
C PHE A 148 0.33 -3.38 -20.57
N ILE A 149 1.39 -4.16 -20.85
CA ILE A 149 2.34 -4.62 -19.81
C ILE A 149 3.09 -3.41 -19.22
N MET A 150 3.55 -2.49 -20.08
CA MET A 150 4.26 -1.28 -19.64
C MET A 150 3.37 -0.39 -18.76
N GLU A 151 2.10 -0.21 -19.13
CA GLU A 151 1.13 0.56 -18.36
C GLU A 151 0.81 -0.09 -17.00
N SER A 152 0.63 -1.42 -16.96
CA SER A 152 0.41 -2.18 -15.73
C SER A 152 1.59 -2.08 -14.75
N VAL A 153 2.82 -2.11 -15.26
CA VAL A 153 4.03 -1.93 -14.44
C VAL A 153 4.10 -0.50 -13.89
N LYS A 154 3.82 0.50 -14.74
CA LYS A 154 3.84 1.92 -14.33
C LYS A 154 2.80 2.21 -13.25
N THR A 155 1.56 1.78 -13.45
CA THR A 155 0.47 1.97 -12.48
C THR A 155 0.75 1.24 -11.17
N THR A 156 1.26 0.01 -11.22
CA THR A 156 1.69 -0.75 -10.03
C THR A 156 2.75 -0.01 -9.23
N LEU A 157 3.79 0.49 -9.89
CA LEU A 157 4.86 1.23 -9.23
C LEU A 157 4.30 2.48 -8.54
N MET A 158 3.49 3.27 -9.23
CA MET A 158 2.91 4.46 -8.62
C MET A 158 2.01 4.12 -7.43
N MET A 159 1.13 3.11 -7.56
CA MET A 159 0.22 2.69 -6.50
C MET A 159 0.96 2.13 -5.27
N SER A 160 2.10 1.46 -5.47
CA SER A 160 2.92 0.98 -4.36
C SER A 160 3.54 2.12 -3.54
N ILE A 161 3.96 3.19 -4.22
CA ILE A 161 4.56 4.36 -3.57
C ILE A 161 3.47 5.18 -2.85
N SER A 162 2.28 5.32 -3.44
CA SER A 162 1.15 5.97 -2.76
C SER A 162 0.68 5.18 -1.52
N ALA A 163 0.64 3.85 -1.58
CA ALA A 163 0.32 3.01 -0.42
C ALA A 163 1.30 3.25 0.75
N ALA A 164 2.61 3.34 0.46
CA ALA A 164 3.63 3.66 1.46
C ALA A 164 3.47 5.09 2.02
N GLY A 165 3.08 6.06 1.18
CA GLY A 165 2.79 7.43 1.60
C GLY A 165 1.57 7.52 2.53
N LEU A 166 0.43 6.98 2.12
CA LEU A 166 -0.82 6.99 2.88
C LEU A 166 -0.70 6.27 4.23
N SER A 167 -0.04 5.12 4.25
CA SER A 167 0.23 4.40 5.50
C SER A 167 1.17 5.15 6.45
N SER A 168 2.12 5.93 5.91
CA SER A 168 2.97 6.82 6.71
C SER A 168 2.19 7.98 7.34
N ILE A 169 1.20 8.53 6.62
CA ILE A 169 0.29 9.55 7.17
C ILE A 169 -0.56 8.95 8.30
N ALA A 170 -1.14 7.76 8.08
CA ALA A 170 -1.91 7.05 9.08
C ALA A 170 -1.09 6.75 10.34
N MET A 171 0.17 6.33 10.18
CA MET A 171 1.13 6.18 11.29
C MET A 171 1.29 7.48 12.08
N GLY A 172 1.43 8.62 11.41
CA GLY A 172 1.56 9.92 12.08
C GLY A 172 0.34 10.27 12.95
N ILE A 173 -0.87 10.06 12.42
CA ILE A 173 -2.12 10.27 13.15
C ILE A 173 -2.19 9.34 14.37
N GLY A 174 -1.90 8.06 14.16
CA GLY A 174 -1.84 7.05 15.22
C GLY A 174 -0.82 7.36 16.32
N PHE A 175 0.34 7.91 15.94
CA PHE A 175 1.38 8.32 16.88
C PHE A 175 0.95 9.51 17.75
N ILE A 176 0.24 10.48 17.18
CA ILE A 176 -0.29 11.63 17.94
C ILE A 176 -1.32 11.17 18.97
N GLN A 177 -2.24 10.29 18.56
CA GLN A 177 -3.32 9.78 19.41
C GLN A 177 -2.89 8.64 20.33
N LYS A 178 -1.65 8.16 20.21
CA LYS A 178 -1.07 7.04 20.99
C LYS A 178 -1.93 5.77 20.97
N SER A 179 -2.53 5.46 19.82
CA SER A 179 -3.52 4.41 19.72
C SER A 179 -3.35 3.56 18.45
N ILE A 180 -3.34 2.24 18.65
CA ILE A 180 -3.29 1.24 17.58
C ILE A 180 -4.55 1.31 16.69
N PRO A 181 -5.78 1.25 17.23
CA PRO A 181 -6.98 1.24 16.38
C PRO A 181 -7.13 2.51 15.54
N THR A 182 -6.72 3.68 16.05
CA THR A 182 -6.85 4.95 15.31
C THR A 182 -5.94 5.00 14.08
N THR A 183 -4.83 4.26 14.10
CA THR A 183 -3.92 4.09 12.95
C THR A 183 -4.56 3.31 11.82
N ILE A 184 -5.27 2.23 12.17
CA ILE A 184 -5.92 1.36 11.18
C ILE A 184 -7.13 2.09 10.58
N ILE A 185 -7.95 2.71 11.42
CA ILE A 185 -9.13 3.46 10.97
C ILE A 185 -8.72 4.63 10.07
N SER A 186 -7.68 5.39 10.45
CA SER A 186 -7.19 6.49 9.61
C SER A 186 -6.61 6.01 8.26
N ALA A 187 -5.93 4.86 8.23
CA ALA A 187 -5.46 4.27 6.98
C ALA A 187 -6.63 3.93 6.03
N VAL A 188 -7.69 3.31 6.56
CA VAL A 188 -8.88 2.97 5.76
C VAL A 188 -9.58 4.22 5.23
N LEU A 189 -9.75 5.25 6.06
CA LEU A 189 -10.36 6.53 5.64
C LEU A 189 -9.54 7.23 4.54
N LEU A 190 -8.22 7.29 4.71
CA LEU A 190 -7.32 7.87 3.71
C LEU A 190 -7.34 7.09 2.38
N CYS A 191 -7.36 5.75 2.46
CA CYS A 191 -7.49 4.93 1.26
C CYS A 191 -8.83 5.14 0.57
N SER A 192 -9.94 5.22 1.32
CA SER A 192 -11.28 5.47 0.76
C SER A 192 -11.35 6.80 0.00
N LEU A 193 -10.78 7.87 0.55
CA LEU A 193 -10.69 9.16 -0.14
C LEU A 193 -9.86 9.03 -1.44
N PHE A 194 -8.73 8.33 -1.38
CA PHE A 194 -7.90 8.10 -2.55
C PHE A 194 -8.61 7.26 -3.62
N CYS A 195 -9.35 6.21 -3.22
CA CYS A 195 -10.14 5.39 -4.13
C CYS A 195 -11.17 6.21 -4.90
N ASN A 196 -11.86 7.14 -4.23
CA ASN A 196 -12.85 8.00 -4.86
C ASN A 196 -12.22 8.94 -5.90
N ILE A 197 -11.02 9.47 -5.63
CA ILE A 197 -10.30 10.31 -6.60
C ILE A 197 -9.95 9.50 -7.84
N VAL A 198 -9.48 8.27 -7.67
CA VAL A 198 -9.14 7.42 -8.81
C VAL A 198 -10.39 6.99 -9.58
N ALA A 199 -11.46 6.61 -8.89
CA ALA A 199 -12.73 6.23 -9.51
C ALA A 199 -13.33 7.38 -10.34
N GLY A 200 -13.35 8.60 -9.81
CA GLY A 200 -13.83 9.79 -10.55
C GLY A 200 -12.95 10.20 -11.73
N SER A 201 -11.70 9.76 -11.76
CA SER A 201 -10.74 10.10 -12.83
C SER A 201 -10.73 9.13 -14.01
N LEU A 202 -11.38 7.96 -13.89
CA LEU A 202 -11.46 6.93 -14.94
C LEU A 202 -12.05 7.49 -16.26
N ALA A 203 -12.98 8.46 -16.17
CA ALA A 203 -13.69 9.00 -17.33
C ALA A 203 -13.11 10.30 -17.92
N SER A 204 -12.23 11.00 -17.21
CA SER A 204 -11.92 12.42 -17.53
C SER A 204 -10.44 12.71 -17.83
N SER A 205 -9.48 12.07 -17.15
CA SER A 205 -8.02 12.13 -17.41
C SER A 205 -7.21 11.47 -16.29
N ASN A 206 -5.97 11.01 -16.58
CA ASN A 206 -5.04 10.45 -15.58
C ASN A 206 -4.37 11.48 -14.65
N VAL A 207 -4.54 12.78 -14.93
CA VAL A 207 -3.92 13.90 -14.18
C VAL A 207 -4.30 13.95 -12.68
N PRO A 208 -5.58 13.77 -12.27
CA PRO A 208 -5.97 13.83 -10.86
C PRO A 208 -5.33 12.71 -10.04
N VAL A 209 -5.17 11.52 -10.62
CA VAL A 209 -4.51 10.38 -10.00
C VAL A 209 -3.06 10.72 -9.69
N ILE A 210 -2.31 11.18 -10.69
CA ILE A 210 -0.89 11.52 -10.54
C ILE A 210 -0.70 12.65 -9.50
N LEU A 211 -1.59 13.65 -9.51
CA LEU A 211 -1.56 14.73 -8.52
C LEU A 211 -1.81 14.20 -7.10
N SER A 212 -2.85 13.38 -6.90
CA SER A 212 -3.17 12.82 -5.58
C SER A 212 -2.05 11.91 -5.04
N MET A 213 -1.34 11.19 -5.92
CA MET A 213 -0.20 10.34 -5.57
C MET A 213 1.02 11.16 -5.12
N THR A 214 1.35 12.21 -5.89
CA THR A 214 2.45 13.11 -5.53
C THR A 214 2.15 13.82 -4.20
N LEU A 215 0.89 14.22 -3.98
CA LEU A 215 0.47 14.79 -2.70
C LEU A 215 0.60 13.79 -1.54
N ALA A 216 0.09 12.56 -1.70
CA ALA A 216 0.13 11.53 -0.66
C ALA A 216 1.56 11.19 -0.23
N THR A 217 2.50 11.14 -1.18
CA THR A 217 3.90 10.84 -0.91
C THR A 217 4.60 12.01 -0.22
N LEU A 218 4.41 13.24 -0.69
CA LEU A 218 4.94 14.45 -0.06
C LEU A 218 4.42 14.62 1.38
N CYS A 219 3.11 14.46 1.58
CA CYS A 219 2.50 14.47 2.90
C CYS A 219 3.06 13.36 3.80
N GLY A 220 3.27 12.15 3.26
CA GLY A 220 3.92 11.05 3.99
C GLY A 220 5.32 11.43 4.49
N PHE A 221 6.17 12.01 3.63
CA PHE A 221 7.51 12.48 4.03
C PHE A 221 7.45 13.60 5.06
N ALA A 222 6.54 14.57 4.90
CA ALA A 222 6.34 15.66 5.85
C ALA A 222 5.95 15.13 7.24
N VAL A 223 5.02 14.17 7.29
CA VAL A 223 4.58 13.53 8.54
C VAL A 223 5.73 12.79 9.23
N ILE A 224 6.55 12.05 8.48
CA ILE A 224 7.74 11.38 9.03
C ILE A 224 8.69 12.41 9.67
N GLY A 225 8.92 13.55 8.99
CA GLY A 225 9.75 14.64 9.51
C GLY A 225 9.19 15.27 10.78
N LEU A 226 7.87 15.51 10.85
CA LEU A 226 7.20 16.05 12.03
C LEU A 226 7.29 15.09 13.23
N VAL A 227 7.04 13.80 13.02
CA VAL A 227 7.15 12.78 14.07
C VAL A 227 8.60 12.67 14.55
N MET A 228 9.57 12.70 13.64
CA MET A 228 10.99 12.69 13.99
C MET A 228 11.40 13.91 14.83
N LYS A 229 10.93 15.11 14.49
CA LYS A 229 11.18 16.32 15.28
C LYS A 229 10.56 16.22 16.68
N LYS A 230 9.37 15.64 16.79
CA LYS A 230 8.70 15.38 18.08
C LYS A 230 9.47 14.38 18.93
N ILE A 231 10.02 13.32 18.32
CA ILE A 231 10.86 12.33 19.01
C ILE A 231 12.15 12.96 19.53
N ASN A 232 12.84 13.77 18.72
CA ASN A 232 14.07 14.44 19.15
C ASN A 232 13.80 15.45 20.28
N ARG A 233 12.63 16.10 20.31
CA ARG A 233 12.26 16.98 21.45
C ARG A 233 11.99 16.21 22.75
N MET A 234 11.67 14.93 22.70
CA MET A 234 11.56 14.08 23.90
C MET A 234 12.92 13.57 24.41
N GLU A 235 14.02 13.89 23.72
CA GLU A 235 15.39 13.60 24.16
C GLU A 235 16.00 14.75 24.97
N ALA A 236 15.46 15.97 24.85
CA ALA A 236 15.89 17.16 25.60
C ALA A 236 15.09 17.30 26.89
#